data_AF-A0A8T0EST0-F1
#
_entry.id   AF-A0A8T0EST0-F1
#
_cell.length_a   1.000
_cell.length_b   1.000
_cell.length_c   1.000
_cell.angle_alpha   90.00
_cell.angle_beta   90.00
_cell.angle_gamma   90.00
#
_symmetry.space_group_name_H-M   'P 1'
#
loop_
_entity.id
_entity.type
_entity.pdbx_description
1 polymer ?
#
loop_
_entity_poly.entity_id
_entity_poly.type
_entity_poly.pdbx_seq_one_letter_code
_entity_poly.pdbx_strand_id
1 'polypeptide(L)'
;MTDGKGNFPCVRISLTPFALISRSHQTFIAVVSNERYYGDEPNCELGKKNTTKVQDNSASKRELKSWLLRKRKSGSRVDRWGSQIHRIAVALHLADDTTFGPENRTGEEIRYELTIQLLHRLSKDKRMSSQELALYIHALVVACMEPRDFYGDNLVRELRRRVESDGNYTNPFLILALCNAGDVMTIKDLEKVTAAYDSQHRPFWTDSQALASMALACISSRNDVSVDERTLKDMLQELKRRQFRNGTVDNYKTTALVTQALFIHDSYKKDFDLESAIQVLIGGLNGSKSILNAYYILPVLHQKSLLNISSSHCSRPSVAEEEALEKTLDINGETTNVLYSVWLGDDMNLARTWRLRMRVNSTIYDVIETVAKIDNRQRVEYNVVDGKPYVAAVNGKEDDPEMGTFWFIFLKNSNSDEDPKMIEESPVDIKLKPNQEIILWYKRGPWSGQV
;
A
#
# COMPACT_ATOMS: atom_id res chain seq x y z
N MET A 1 8.36 26.18 58.41
CA MET A 1 8.59 27.18 57.35
C MET A 1 9.01 26.45 56.09
N THR A 2 8.13 26.49 55.09
CA THR A 2 8.31 26.34 53.63
C THR A 2 8.96 25.07 53.05
N ASP A 3 8.08 24.07 52.81
CA ASP A 3 7.76 23.36 51.55
C ASP A 3 8.69 23.45 50.34
N GLY A 4 9.11 22.26 49.88
CA GLY A 4 9.33 21.95 48.47
C GLY A 4 8.06 21.33 47.83
N LYS A 5 7.83 21.61 46.55
CA LYS A 5 6.77 20.96 45.75
C LYS A 5 7.39 20.38 44.48
N GLY A 6 7.35 19.05 44.38
CA GLY A 6 7.55 18.31 43.14
C GLY A 6 6.30 18.32 42.29
N ASN A 7 6.47 18.38 40.96
CA ASN A 7 5.39 18.26 39.98
C ASN A 7 5.07 16.77 39.74
N PHE A 8 3.89 16.34 40.17
CA PHE A 8 3.25 15.09 39.75
C PHE A 8 2.23 15.38 38.63
N PRO A 9 2.03 14.49 37.65
CA PRO A 9 0.99 14.65 36.62
C PRO A 9 -0.41 14.37 37.19
N CYS A 10 -1.41 15.13 36.74
CA CYS A 10 -2.80 15.00 37.13
C CYS A 10 -3.43 13.68 36.61
N VAL A 11 -4.00 12.88 37.52
CA VAL A 11 -4.89 11.74 37.20
C VAL A 11 -6.30 12.12 37.63
N ARG A 12 -7.29 12.01 36.74
CA ARG A 12 -8.71 12.19 37.07
C ARG A 12 -9.37 10.82 37.13
N ILE A 13 -9.86 10.43 38.31
CA ILE A 13 -10.65 9.21 38.54
C ILE A 13 -12.12 9.56 38.29
N SER A 14 -12.80 8.79 37.43
CA SER A 14 -14.25 8.90 37.18
C SER A 14 -14.93 7.63 37.67
N LEU A 15 -15.95 7.77 38.55
CA LEU A 15 -16.81 6.67 39.00
C LEU A 15 -18.14 6.78 38.24
N THR A 16 -18.49 5.79 37.42
CA THR A 16 -19.81 5.70 36.75
C THR A 16 -20.71 4.72 37.49
N PRO A 17 -21.96 5.09 37.87
CA PRO A 17 -22.91 4.15 38.47
C PRO A 17 -23.59 3.31 37.39
N PHE A 18 -23.57 1.99 37.55
CA PHE A 18 -24.46 1.07 36.82
C PHE A 18 -25.66 0.72 37.71
N ALA A 19 -26.87 0.96 37.22
CA ALA A 19 -28.09 0.45 37.81
C ALA A 19 -28.41 -0.92 37.20
N LEU A 20 -28.33 -1.99 37.99
CA LEU A 20 -29.02 -3.26 37.73
C LEU A 20 -29.58 -3.83 39.04
N ILE A 21 -30.75 -4.42 38.90
CA ILE A 21 -31.77 -4.72 39.90
C ILE A 21 -31.38 -5.94 40.76
N SER A 22 -31.45 -5.80 42.10
CA SER A 22 -31.76 -6.80 43.18
C SER A 22 -31.22 -8.23 43.03
N ARG A 23 -30.50 -8.87 43.97
CA ARG A 23 -30.65 -8.94 45.44
C ARG A 23 -29.35 -9.55 46.04
N SER A 24 -28.95 -9.03 47.20
CA SER A 24 -27.97 -9.57 48.17
C SER A 24 -26.49 -9.77 47.78
N HIS A 25 -25.63 -8.99 48.47
CA HIS A 25 -24.17 -9.05 48.68
C HIS A 25 -23.27 -8.28 47.69
N GLN A 26 -22.63 -7.21 48.21
CA GLN A 26 -21.70 -6.31 47.53
C GLN A 26 -20.24 -6.80 47.69
N THR A 27 -19.54 -6.99 46.57
CA THR A 27 -18.07 -6.97 46.48
C THR A 27 -17.71 -6.09 45.27
N PHE A 28 -16.91 -5.04 45.47
CA PHE A 28 -16.47 -4.14 44.40
C PHE A 28 -15.13 -4.62 43.81
N ILE A 29 -15.07 -4.82 42.49
CA ILE A 29 -13.82 -5.03 41.73
C ILE A 29 -13.66 -3.83 40.79
N ALA A 30 -12.54 -3.11 40.88
CA ALA A 30 -12.21 -2.02 39.97
C ALA A 30 -11.43 -2.58 38.76
N VAL A 31 -11.94 -2.36 37.55
CA VAL A 31 -11.24 -2.65 36.28
C VAL A 31 -10.84 -1.31 35.66
N VAL A 32 -9.54 -1.13 35.38
CA VAL A 32 -9.00 0.06 34.71
C VAL A 32 -8.93 -0.22 33.20
N SER A 33 -9.82 0.37 32.41
CA SER A 33 -9.75 0.44 30.96
C SER A 33 -9.25 1.81 30.52
N ASN A 34 -8.29 1.84 29.58
CA ASN A 34 -7.60 3.06 29.14
C ASN A 34 -7.95 3.32 27.66
N GLU A 35 -9.08 3.96 27.40
CA GLU A 35 -9.45 4.51 26.08
C GLU A 35 -9.40 6.04 26.15
N ARG A 36 -8.74 6.70 25.20
CA ARG A 36 -8.68 8.17 25.12
C ARG A 36 -9.18 8.65 23.75
N TYR A 37 -10.38 9.24 23.76
CA TYR A 37 -10.94 10.09 22.71
C TYR A 37 -10.38 11.53 22.84
N TYR A 38 -10.15 12.21 21.71
CA TYR A 38 -9.80 13.63 21.64
C TYR A 38 -11.04 14.48 21.33
N GLY A 39 -11.28 15.50 22.16
CA GLY A 39 -12.24 16.59 21.96
C GLY A 39 -11.76 17.84 22.71
N ASP A 40 -11.96 19.00 22.09
CA ASP A 40 -11.23 20.27 22.25
C ASP A 40 -11.47 21.09 23.55
N GLU A 41 -10.64 22.14 23.69
CA GLU A 41 -10.77 23.41 24.45
C GLU A 41 -9.95 23.61 25.77
N PRO A 42 -9.58 24.87 26.16
CA PRO A 42 -8.33 25.53 25.76
C PRO A 42 -7.51 26.08 26.95
N ASN A 43 -6.33 26.64 26.65
CA ASN A 43 -5.45 27.45 27.52
C ASN A 43 -4.64 26.76 28.64
N CYS A 44 -3.46 26.27 28.25
CA CYS A 44 -2.24 26.37 29.04
C CYS A 44 -1.13 27.00 28.19
N GLU A 45 -1.14 28.33 28.05
CA GLU A 45 0.05 29.07 27.61
C GLU A 45 0.95 29.35 28.80
N LEU A 46 2.14 28.74 28.82
CA LEU A 46 3.37 29.31 29.41
C LEU A 46 4.57 28.43 29.06
N GLY A 47 5.44 28.96 28.20
CA GLY A 47 6.75 28.38 27.93
C GLY A 47 7.23 28.46 26.48
N LYS A 48 7.18 29.64 25.84
CA LYS A 48 7.96 29.90 24.62
C LYS A 48 9.45 29.76 24.95
N LYS A 49 10.03 28.59 24.69
CA LYS A 49 11.48 28.37 24.60
C LYS A 49 11.78 27.69 23.26
N ASN A 50 12.32 28.50 22.36
CA ASN A 50 13.08 28.15 21.15
C ASN A 50 12.72 26.83 20.47
N THR A 51 11.57 26.83 19.78
CA THR A 51 11.49 26.07 18.52
C THR A 51 12.46 26.73 17.55
N THR A 52 13.58 26.07 17.28
CA THR A 52 14.40 26.33 16.10
C THR A 52 13.45 26.36 14.91
N LYS A 53 13.19 27.55 14.35
CA LYS A 53 12.39 27.72 13.15
C LYS A 53 13.15 27.01 12.03
N VAL A 54 12.77 25.78 11.72
CA VAL A 54 13.15 25.16 10.45
C VAL A 54 12.73 26.15 9.37
N GLN A 55 13.70 26.67 8.63
CA GLN A 55 13.48 27.65 7.58
C GLN A 55 12.37 27.18 6.64
N ASP A 56 11.41 28.05 6.32
CA ASP A 56 10.29 27.68 5.46
C ASP A 56 10.80 27.41 4.04
N ASN A 57 11.06 26.13 3.76
CA ASN A 57 11.52 25.65 2.47
C ASN A 57 10.35 25.45 1.49
N SER A 58 9.23 26.16 1.67
CA SER A 58 8.02 26.07 0.83
C SER A 58 8.30 26.26 -0.66
N ALA A 59 9.21 27.17 -1.01
CA ALA A 59 9.66 27.38 -2.39
C ALA A 59 10.32 26.13 -2.97
N SER A 60 11.32 25.57 -2.29
CA SER A 60 12.06 24.37 -2.73
C SER A 60 11.16 23.13 -2.81
N LYS A 61 10.23 22.97 -1.86
CA LYS A 61 9.20 21.91 -1.88
C LYS A 61 8.36 21.99 -3.16
N ARG A 62 7.81 23.17 -3.43
CA ARG A 62 6.96 23.42 -4.61
C ARG A 62 7.75 23.23 -5.91
N GLU A 63 8.99 23.70 -5.94
CA GLU A 63 9.85 23.60 -7.11
C GLU A 63 10.17 22.14 -7.45
N LEU A 64 10.58 21.33 -6.47
CA LEU A 64 10.94 19.93 -6.69
C LEU A 64 9.71 19.09 -7.10
N LYS A 65 8.56 19.31 -6.43
CA LYS A 65 7.29 18.68 -6.83
C LYS A 65 6.91 19.06 -8.27
N SER A 66 6.95 20.35 -8.59
CA SER A 66 6.65 20.85 -9.94
C SER A 66 7.63 20.32 -10.99
N TRP A 67 8.90 20.15 -10.63
CA TRP A 67 9.90 19.54 -11.50
C TRP A 67 9.59 18.07 -11.79
N LEU A 68 9.19 17.27 -10.80
CA LEU A 68 8.73 15.89 -11.01
C LEU A 68 7.49 15.85 -11.91
N LEU A 69 6.50 16.71 -11.67
CA LEU A 69 5.29 16.78 -12.50
C LEU A 69 5.61 17.17 -13.96
N ARG A 70 6.61 18.03 -14.20
CA ARG A 70 7.08 18.37 -15.55
C ARG A 70 7.84 17.26 -16.28
N LYS A 71 8.20 16.17 -15.59
CA LYS A 71 8.76 14.98 -16.27
C LYS A 71 7.71 14.16 -17.00
N ARG A 72 6.43 14.42 -16.74
CA ARG A 72 5.31 13.95 -17.54
C ARG A 72 5.52 14.32 -19.02
N LYS A 73 5.65 13.33 -19.90
CA LYS A 73 5.82 13.51 -21.34
C LYS A 73 4.48 13.82 -22.02
N SER A 74 4.51 14.59 -23.12
CA SER A 74 3.41 14.67 -24.07
C SER A 74 3.43 13.42 -24.95
N GLY A 75 2.50 12.49 -24.74
CA GLY A 75 2.51 11.22 -25.48
C GLY A 75 1.50 10.19 -24.99
N SER A 76 1.69 8.95 -25.47
CA SER A 76 0.88 7.77 -25.13
C SER A 76 0.72 7.60 -23.62
N ARG A 77 -0.43 7.09 -23.18
CA ARG A 77 -0.75 6.89 -21.76
C ARG A 77 0.18 5.89 -21.06
N VAL A 78 0.93 5.08 -21.80
CA VAL A 78 1.75 3.96 -21.27
C VAL A 78 3.24 4.28 -21.09
N ASP A 79 3.73 5.45 -21.52
CA ASP A 79 5.11 5.92 -21.30
C ASP A 79 5.12 7.42 -20.90
N ARG A 80 4.06 7.87 -20.25
CA ARG A 80 3.88 9.28 -19.90
C ARG A 80 4.77 9.67 -18.72
N TRP A 81 4.91 8.79 -17.74
CA TRP A 81 5.76 8.99 -16.56
C TRP A 81 7.08 8.22 -16.66
N GLY A 82 7.15 7.21 -17.53
CA GLY A 82 8.35 6.47 -17.90
C GLY A 82 8.72 5.38 -16.89
N SER A 83 9.90 4.78 -17.07
CA SER A 83 10.33 3.56 -16.36
C SER A 83 10.60 3.73 -14.85
N GLN A 84 10.55 4.94 -14.31
CA GLN A 84 10.73 5.21 -12.88
C GLN A 84 9.41 5.62 -12.20
N ILE A 85 8.28 5.34 -12.84
CA ILE A 85 6.95 5.69 -12.34
C ILE A 85 6.70 5.22 -10.90
N HIS A 86 7.22 4.05 -10.51
CA HIS A 86 7.11 3.54 -9.14
C HIS A 86 7.76 4.49 -8.10
N ARG A 87 8.89 5.14 -8.43
CA ARG A 87 9.55 6.13 -7.56
C ARG A 87 8.81 7.46 -7.60
N ILE A 88 8.31 7.85 -8.77
CA ILE A 88 7.54 9.09 -8.92
C ILE A 88 6.27 9.03 -8.07
N ALA A 89 5.55 7.90 -8.10
CA ALA A 89 4.35 7.66 -7.29
C ALA A 89 4.62 7.88 -5.79
N VAL A 90 5.62 7.19 -5.26
CA VAL A 90 6.03 7.32 -3.85
C VAL A 90 6.47 8.73 -3.50
N ALA A 91 7.31 9.36 -4.34
CA ALA A 91 7.81 10.69 -4.07
C ALA A 91 6.69 11.75 -4.03
N LEU A 92 5.75 11.68 -4.98
CA LEU A 92 4.60 12.59 -5.02
C LEU A 92 3.66 12.36 -3.82
N HIS A 93 3.37 11.11 -3.46
CA HIS A 93 2.55 10.78 -2.30
C HIS A 93 3.18 11.27 -0.98
N LEU A 94 4.48 11.05 -0.79
CA LEU A 94 5.16 11.52 0.42
C LEU A 94 5.23 13.06 0.49
N ALA A 95 5.18 13.74 -0.66
CA ALA A 95 5.04 15.20 -0.70
C ALA A 95 3.60 15.68 -0.43
N ASP A 96 2.60 14.92 -0.86
CA ASP A 96 1.20 15.27 -0.85
C ASP A 96 0.34 14.01 -0.86
N ASP A 97 -0.28 13.72 0.30
CA ASP A 97 -1.11 12.54 0.51
C ASP A 97 -2.40 12.55 -0.34
N THR A 98 -2.82 13.72 -0.82
CA THR A 98 -3.96 13.88 -1.73
C THR A 98 -3.66 13.51 -3.18
N THR A 99 -2.40 13.21 -3.53
CA THR A 99 -1.97 12.82 -4.89
C THR A 99 -2.81 11.66 -5.45
N PHE A 100 -3.21 10.73 -4.59
CA PHE A 100 -4.00 9.55 -4.93
C PHE A 100 -5.42 9.60 -4.36
N GLY A 101 -5.89 10.79 -3.99
CA GLY A 101 -7.29 10.99 -3.60
C GLY A 101 -8.25 10.77 -4.78
N PRO A 102 -9.56 10.64 -4.50
CA PRO A 102 -10.60 10.59 -5.52
C PRO A 102 -10.47 11.77 -6.50
N GLU A 103 -10.73 11.52 -7.78
CA GLU A 103 -10.75 12.53 -8.86
C GLU A 103 -9.39 13.22 -9.16
N ASN A 104 -8.29 12.83 -8.49
CA ASN A 104 -6.98 13.35 -8.83
C ASN A 104 -6.46 12.74 -10.14
N ARG A 105 -6.59 13.49 -11.23
CA ARG A 105 -6.14 13.08 -12.57
C ARG A 105 -4.68 12.60 -12.62
N THR A 106 -3.79 13.18 -11.80
CA THR A 106 -2.38 12.74 -11.77
C THR A 106 -2.27 11.35 -11.16
N GLY A 107 -2.98 11.10 -10.05
CA GLY A 107 -3.07 9.79 -9.43
C GLY A 107 -3.65 8.73 -10.36
N GLU A 108 -4.74 9.03 -11.06
CA GLU A 108 -5.36 8.13 -12.04
C GLU A 108 -4.43 7.80 -13.21
N GLU A 109 -3.73 8.80 -13.75
CA GLU A 109 -2.75 8.58 -14.82
C GLU A 109 -1.59 7.69 -14.35
N ILE A 110 -1.11 7.89 -13.12
CA ILE A 110 -0.03 7.08 -12.55
C ILE A 110 -0.50 5.64 -12.28
N ARG A 111 -1.70 5.44 -11.72
CA ARG A 111 -2.30 4.12 -11.51
C ARG A 111 -2.37 3.33 -12.81
N TYR A 112 -2.93 3.95 -13.85
CA TYR A 112 -3.07 3.31 -15.16
C TYR A 112 -1.72 2.89 -15.73
N GLU A 113 -0.72 3.77 -15.75
CA GLU A 113 0.59 3.43 -16.31
C GLU A 113 1.36 2.43 -15.43
N LEU A 114 1.24 2.48 -14.10
CA LEU A 114 1.80 1.48 -13.19
C LEU A 114 1.25 0.09 -13.51
N THR A 115 -0.07 -0.02 -13.68
CA THR A 115 -0.74 -1.26 -14.04
C THR A 115 -0.19 -1.83 -15.35
N ILE A 116 -0.17 -1.04 -16.41
CA ILE A 116 0.27 -1.52 -17.72
C ILE A 116 1.75 -1.91 -17.71
N GLN A 117 2.61 -1.09 -17.10
CA GLN A 117 4.05 -1.41 -17.02
C GLN A 117 4.30 -2.68 -16.21
N LEU A 118 3.60 -2.88 -15.09
CA LEU A 118 3.77 -4.05 -14.25
C LEU A 118 3.23 -5.32 -14.92
N LEU A 119 2.05 -5.28 -15.54
CA LEU A 119 1.50 -6.42 -16.31
C LEU A 119 2.46 -6.86 -17.41
N HIS A 120 2.95 -5.91 -18.23
CA HIS A 120 3.93 -6.21 -19.27
C HIS A 120 5.28 -6.70 -18.70
N ARG A 121 5.63 -6.32 -17.47
CA ARG A 121 6.86 -6.77 -16.83
C ARG A 121 6.72 -8.18 -16.26
N LEU A 122 5.53 -8.54 -15.79
CA LEU A 122 5.17 -9.88 -15.30
C LEU A 122 5.05 -10.89 -16.45
N SER A 123 4.58 -10.47 -17.62
CA SER A 123 4.46 -11.35 -18.81
C SER A 123 5.78 -11.67 -19.50
N LYS A 124 6.89 -11.01 -19.14
CA LYS A 124 8.21 -11.29 -19.73
C LYS A 124 8.89 -12.48 -19.06
N ASP A 125 9.50 -13.34 -19.88
CA ASP A 125 10.34 -14.46 -19.45
C ASP A 125 11.42 -14.06 -18.43
N LYS A 126 12.00 -12.86 -18.62
CA LYS A 126 12.97 -12.31 -17.69
C LYS A 126 12.26 -11.77 -16.45
N ARG A 127 12.29 -12.54 -15.36
CA ARG A 127 11.80 -12.12 -14.04
C ARG A 127 12.39 -10.77 -13.58
N MET A 128 11.55 -9.94 -12.95
CA MET A 128 11.98 -8.74 -12.22
C MET A 128 12.94 -9.08 -11.09
N SER A 129 13.85 -8.17 -10.75
CA SER A 129 14.65 -8.31 -9.53
C SER A 129 13.78 -8.11 -8.27
N SER A 130 14.23 -8.60 -7.12
CA SER A 130 13.52 -8.38 -5.84
C SER A 130 13.39 -6.91 -5.50
N GLN A 131 14.38 -6.09 -5.86
CA GLN A 131 14.36 -4.64 -5.64
C GLN A 131 13.38 -3.93 -6.56
N GLU A 132 13.28 -4.35 -7.83
CA GLU A 132 12.28 -3.85 -8.78
C GLU A 132 10.87 -4.18 -8.28
N LEU A 133 10.64 -5.43 -7.85
CA LEU A 133 9.36 -5.86 -7.26
C LEU A 133 9.00 -5.05 -6.01
N ALA A 134 9.95 -4.84 -5.10
CA ALA A 134 9.74 -4.04 -3.88
C ALA A 134 9.37 -2.58 -4.19
N LEU A 135 9.93 -1.98 -5.24
CA LEU A 135 9.56 -0.64 -5.70
C LEU A 135 8.12 -0.59 -6.21
N TYR A 136 7.69 -1.60 -6.97
CA TYR A 136 6.30 -1.71 -7.39
C TYR A 136 5.36 -1.88 -6.21
N ILE A 137 5.68 -2.75 -5.24
CA ILE A 137 4.86 -2.93 -4.03
C ILE A 137 4.67 -1.59 -3.29
N HIS A 138 5.75 -0.85 -3.02
CA HIS A 138 5.65 0.50 -2.43
C HIS A 138 4.77 1.43 -3.26
N ALA A 139 4.90 1.42 -4.58
CA ALA A 139 4.11 2.25 -5.47
C ALA A 139 2.62 1.88 -5.46
N LEU A 140 2.28 0.60 -5.44
CA LEU A 140 0.90 0.11 -5.37
C LEU A 140 0.24 0.54 -4.04
N VAL A 141 0.95 0.35 -2.91
CA VAL A 141 0.49 0.76 -1.57
C VAL A 141 0.11 2.24 -1.54
N VAL A 142 0.99 3.13 -2.01
CA VAL A 142 0.69 4.57 -2.02
C VAL A 142 -0.36 4.96 -3.05
N ALA A 143 -0.47 4.21 -4.15
CA ALA A 143 -1.43 4.47 -5.20
C ALA A 143 -2.83 3.89 -4.90
N CYS A 144 -3.05 3.32 -3.72
CA CYS A 144 -4.32 2.68 -3.35
C CYS A 144 -4.70 1.53 -4.29
N MET A 145 -3.69 0.74 -4.67
CA MET A 145 -3.85 -0.52 -5.38
C MET A 145 -3.32 -1.64 -4.48
N GLU A 146 -4.05 -2.74 -4.37
CA GLU A 146 -3.71 -3.83 -3.44
C GLU A 146 -2.55 -4.69 -4.01
N PRO A 147 -1.33 -4.66 -3.44
CA PRO A 147 -0.22 -5.47 -3.94
C PRO A 147 -0.32 -6.96 -3.62
N ARG A 148 -1.16 -7.37 -2.65
CA ARG A 148 -1.45 -8.80 -2.38
C ARG A 148 -2.36 -9.42 -3.42
N ASP A 149 -3.03 -8.58 -4.20
CA ASP A 149 -3.89 -8.95 -5.29
C ASP A 149 -3.72 -7.96 -6.46
N PHE A 150 -2.59 -8.05 -7.12
CA PHE A 150 -2.38 -7.34 -8.38
C PHE A 150 -2.78 -8.27 -9.53
N TYR A 151 -4.02 -8.20 -10.00
CA TYR A 151 -4.52 -9.05 -11.10
C TYR A 151 -4.31 -10.56 -10.85
N GLY A 152 -4.50 -11.00 -9.61
CA GLY A 152 -4.31 -12.39 -9.19
C GLY A 152 -2.86 -12.75 -8.82
N ASP A 153 -1.91 -11.83 -9.00
CA ASP A 153 -0.54 -12.00 -8.53
C ASP A 153 -0.38 -11.41 -7.12
N ASN A 154 -0.03 -12.28 -6.17
CA ASN A 154 0.33 -11.84 -4.82
C ASN A 154 1.81 -11.42 -4.78
N LEU A 155 2.05 -10.17 -5.13
CA LEU A 155 3.40 -9.61 -5.24
C LEU A 155 4.13 -9.56 -3.90
N VAL A 156 3.39 -9.32 -2.81
CA VAL A 156 3.93 -9.33 -1.44
C VAL A 156 4.43 -10.72 -1.08
N ARG A 157 3.63 -11.78 -1.35
CA ARG A 157 4.02 -13.18 -1.12
C ARG A 157 5.20 -13.59 -2.00
N GLU A 158 5.24 -13.15 -3.25
CA GLU A 158 6.39 -13.43 -4.12
C GLU A 158 7.67 -12.75 -3.62
N LEU A 159 7.59 -11.50 -3.14
CA LEU A 159 8.74 -10.84 -2.51
C LEU A 159 9.17 -11.56 -1.22
N ARG A 160 8.21 -11.98 -0.39
CA ARG A 160 8.45 -12.75 0.84
C ARG A 160 9.22 -14.03 0.53
N ARG A 161 8.76 -14.81 -0.45
CA ARG A 161 9.42 -16.05 -0.88
C ARG A 161 10.86 -15.81 -1.32
N ARG A 162 11.14 -14.71 -2.04
CA ARG A 162 12.49 -14.35 -2.46
C ARG A 162 13.38 -13.99 -1.28
N VAL A 163 12.87 -13.19 -0.35
CA VAL A 163 13.57 -12.86 0.90
C VAL A 163 13.88 -14.11 1.71
N GLU A 164 12.97 -15.06 1.79
CA GLU A 164 13.18 -16.33 2.51
C GLU A 164 14.19 -17.25 1.82
N SER A 165 14.22 -17.25 0.48
CA SER A 165 15.21 -18.00 -0.29
C SER A 165 16.60 -17.36 -0.27
N ASP A 166 16.68 -16.05 -0.03
CA ASP A 166 17.96 -15.37 0.18
C ASP A 166 18.57 -15.84 1.52
N GLY A 167 19.89 -16.02 1.53
CA GLY A 167 20.65 -16.47 2.70
C GLY A 167 20.64 -15.48 3.87
N ASN A 168 21.69 -15.48 4.69
CA ASN A 168 21.71 -14.67 5.91
C ASN A 168 21.70 -13.16 5.67
N TYR A 169 22.13 -12.72 4.48
CA TYR A 169 22.08 -11.31 4.08
C TYR A 169 20.87 -11.04 3.19
N THR A 170 20.11 -9.99 3.50
CA THR A 170 19.03 -9.48 2.65
C THR A 170 19.14 -7.97 2.56
N ASN A 171 18.87 -7.40 1.38
CA ASN A 171 18.82 -5.95 1.23
C ASN A 171 17.69 -5.38 2.12
N PRO A 172 17.97 -4.48 3.08
CA PRO A 172 16.97 -3.99 4.04
C PRO A 172 15.75 -3.31 3.38
N PHE A 173 15.90 -2.78 2.17
CA PHE A 173 14.79 -2.22 1.41
C PHE A 173 13.67 -3.24 1.15
N LEU A 174 14.01 -4.51 0.98
CA LEU A 174 13.00 -5.57 0.74
C LEU A 174 12.15 -5.81 1.99
N ILE A 175 12.78 -5.83 3.17
CA ILE A 175 12.09 -5.98 4.46
C ILE A 175 11.23 -4.76 4.75
N LEU A 176 11.74 -3.55 4.48
CA LEU A 176 10.96 -2.32 4.58
C LEU A 176 9.73 -2.34 3.65
N ALA A 177 9.87 -2.88 2.44
CA ALA A 177 8.75 -3.02 1.50
C ALA A 177 7.68 -4.00 1.98
N LEU A 178 8.09 -5.17 2.49
CA LEU A 178 7.16 -6.14 3.08
C LEU A 178 6.43 -5.55 4.29
N CYS A 179 7.17 -4.90 5.19
CA CYS A 179 6.59 -4.30 6.39
C CYS A 179 5.61 -3.15 6.07
N ASN A 180 5.96 -2.27 5.13
CA ASN A 180 5.06 -1.19 4.70
C ASN A 180 3.79 -1.72 4.01
N ALA A 181 3.90 -2.86 3.30
CA ALA A 181 2.76 -3.55 2.70
C ALA A 181 1.92 -4.37 3.71
N GLY A 182 2.23 -4.28 5.01
CA GLY A 182 1.49 -4.97 6.07
C GLY A 182 1.73 -6.48 6.07
N ASP A 183 2.90 -6.94 5.67
CA ASP A 183 3.30 -8.33 5.86
C ASP A 183 3.70 -8.64 7.30
N VAL A 184 3.50 -9.90 7.70
CA VAL A 184 3.85 -10.36 9.04
C VAL A 184 5.37 -10.40 9.15
N MET A 185 5.92 -9.66 10.11
CA MET A 185 7.36 -9.63 10.36
C MET A 185 7.76 -10.76 11.29
N THR A 186 8.92 -11.36 11.04
CA THR A 186 9.43 -12.51 11.80
C THR A 186 10.74 -12.18 12.53
N ILE A 187 11.12 -13.02 13.50
CA ILE A 187 12.44 -12.91 14.16
C ILE A 187 13.58 -13.03 13.14
N LYS A 188 13.43 -13.87 12.10
CA LYS A 188 14.41 -13.97 11.02
C LYS A 188 14.55 -12.68 10.22
N ASP A 189 13.47 -11.92 10.06
CA ASP A 189 13.53 -10.60 9.41
C ASP A 189 14.32 -9.61 10.25
N LEU A 190 14.11 -9.61 11.57
CA LEU A 190 14.90 -8.83 12.52
C LEU A 190 16.40 -9.20 12.43
N GLU A 191 16.72 -10.49 12.48
CA GLU A 191 18.11 -10.97 12.36
C GLU A 191 18.74 -10.55 11.03
N LYS A 192 18.02 -10.67 9.91
CA LYS A 192 18.47 -10.24 8.58
C LYS A 192 18.72 -8.74 8.50
N VAL A 193 17.85 -7.92 9.09
CA VAL A 193 18.00 -6.46 9.12
C VAL A 193 19.20 -6.04 9.97
N THR A 194 19.37 -6.63 11.15
CA THR A 194 20.51 -6.35 12.03
C THR A 194 21.82 -6.80 11.40
N ALA A 195 21.85 -8.02 10.84
CA ALA A 195 23.01 -8.52 10.11
C ALA A 195 23.36 -7.62 8.91
N ALA A 196 22.36 -7.16 8.16
CA ALA A 196 22.58 -6.25 7.05
C ALA A 196 23.14 -4.89 7.51
N TYR A 197 22.73 -4.38 8.67
CA TYR A 197 23.28 -3.15 9.25
C TYR A 197 24.75 -3.29 9.66
N ASP A 198 25.09 -4.40 10.32
CA ASP A 198 26.44 -4.67 10.83
C ASP A 198 27.42 -5.06 9.72
N SER A 199 26.91 -5.50 8.57
CA SER A 199 27.74 -5.99 7.50
C SER A 199 28.51 -4.88 6.78
N GLN A 200 29.85 -4.89 6.90
CA GLN A 200 30.72 -3.91 6.23
C GLN A 200 31.17 -4.42 4.85
N HIS A 201 30.23 -4.78 3.99
CA HIS A 201 30.55 -5.37 2.69
C HIS A 201 31.23 -4.38 1.70
N ARG A 202 31.13 -3.06 1.92
CA ARG A 202 31.75 -2.03 1.07
C ARG A 202 32.06 -0.73 1.85
N PRO A 203 33.06 0.05 1.38
CA PRO A 203 33.15 1.46 1.74
C PRO A 203 31.84 2.17 1.36
N PHE A 204 31.28 2.99 2.25
CA PHE A 204 30.00 3.71 2.08
C PHE A 204 28.73 2.84 2.15
N TRP A 205 28.63 2.02 3.20
CA TRP A 205 27.44 1.20 3.52
C TRP A 205 26.30 1.96 4.23
N THR A 206 26.50 3.25 4.49
CA THR A 206 25.58 4.05 5.32
C THR A 206 24.17 4.19 4.70
N ASP A 207 24.03 4.07 3.39
CA ASP A 207 22.72 3.98 2.72
C ASP A 207 21.92 2.75 3.20
N SER A 208 22.57 1.58 3.22
CA SER A 208 21.97 0.33 3.69
C SER A 208 21.68 0.38 5.19
N GLN A 209 22.54 1.02 5.97
CA GLN A 209 22.33 1.21 7.42
C GLN A 209 21.09 2.08 7.69
N ALA A 210 20.90 3.17 6.94
CA ALA A 210 19.70 4.00 7.04
C ALA A 210 18.43 3.22 6.67
N LEU A 211 18.48 2.41 5.61
CA LEU A 211 17.36 1.53 5.22
C LEU A 211 17.09 0.45 6.29
N ALA A 212 18.13 -0.11 6.90
CA ALA A 212 17.99 -1.08 7.98
C ALA A 212 17.37 -0.45 9.23
N SER A 213 17.76 0.76 9.63
CA SER A 213 17.12 1.47 10.74
C SER A 213 15.64 1.74 10.46
N MET A 214 15.27 2.15 9.24
CA MET A 214 13.86 2.30 8.86
C MET A 214 13.10 0.96 8.86
N ALA A 215 13.69 -0.11 8.34
CA ALA A 215 13.08 -1.44 8.35
C ALA A 215 12.87 -1.94 9.79
N LEU A 216 13.87 -1.77 10.66
CA LEU A 216 13.81 -2.16 12.06
C LEU A 216 12.73 -1.39 12.82
N ALA A 217 12.61 -0.09 12.58
CA ALA A 217 11.55 0.72 13.15
C ALA A 217 10.16 0.27 12.67
N CYS A 218 10.03 -0.12 11.40
CA CYS A 218 8.79 -0.70 10.89
C CYS A 218 8.43 -1.99 11.64
N ILE A 219 9.38 -2.93 11.77
CA ILE A 219 9.18 -4.19 12.52
C ILE A 219 8.75 -3.89 13.96
N SER A 220 9.44 -2.97 14.65
CA SER A 220 9.12 -2.57 16.02
C SER A 220 7.71 -2.01 16.17
N SER A 221 7.16 -1.36 15.14
CA SER A 221 5.82 -0.77 15.17
C SER A 221 4.68 -1.79 15.00
N ARG A 222 4.97 -3.00 14.50
CA ARG A 222 3.97 -4.03 14.19
C ARG A 222 3.55 -4.89 15.39
N ASN A 223 4.17 -4.71 16.57
CA ASN A 223 3.92 -5.45 17.82
C ASN A 223 4.14 -6.99 17.79
N ASP A 224 4.29 -7.61 16.62
CA ASP A 224 4.47 -9.06 16.46
C ASP A 224 5.86 -9.57 16.87
N VAL A 225 6.88 -8.70 16.78
CA VAL A 225 8.28 -9.01 17.12
C VAL A 225 8.79 -7.97 18.09
N SER A 226 9.25 -8.40 19.26
CA SER A 226 9.90 -7.52 20.23
C SER A 226 11.27 -7.11 19.69
N VAL A 227 11.42 -5.81 19.45
CA VAL A 227 12.70 -5.19 19.08
C VAL A 227 13.22 -4.43 20.28
N ASP A 228 14.50 -4.64 20.64
CA ASP A 228 15.14 -3.81 21.67
C ASP A 228 15.27 -2.38 21.16
N GLU A 229 14.54 -1.46 21.80
CA GLU A 229 14.57 -0.02 21.48
C GLU A 229 16.00 0.54 21.55
N ARG A 230 16.86 -0.02 22.40
CA ARG A 230 18.28 0.37 22.51
C ARG A 230 19.03 0.11 21.21
N THR A 231 18.77 -1.02 20.54
CA THR A 231 19.41 -1.37 19.27
C THR A 231 19.11 -0.32 18.20
N LEU A 232 17.83 0.02 18.01
CA LEU A 232 17.44 1.05 17.05
C LEU A 232 18.05 2.41 17.39
N LYS A 233 18.03 2.78 18.67
CA LYS A 233 18.65 4.03 19.14
C LYS A 233 20.14 4.09 18.84
N ASP A 234 20.88 3.02 19.12
CA ASP A 234 22.32 2.94 18.87
C ASP A 234 22.66 3.03 17.38
N MET A 235 21.88 2.35 16.53
CA MET A 235 21.99 2.48 15.08
C MET A 235 21.81 3.94 14.63
N LEU A 236 20.77 4.61 15.13
CA LEU A 236 20.53 6.02 14.79
C LEU A 236 21.63 6.94 15.32
N GLN A 237 22.21 6.68 16.51
CA GLN A 237 23.35 7.47 17.01
C GLN A 237 24.58 7.34 16.11
N GLU A 238 24.86 6.14 15.62
CA GLU A 238 25.98 5.89 14.72
C GLU A 238 25.80 6.62 13.39
N LEU A 239 24.58 6.64 12.83
CA LEU A 239 24.28 7.43 11.63
C LEU A 239 24.51 8.93 11.84
N LYS A 240 24.13 9.48 13.01
CA LYS A 240 24.34 10.90 13.33
C LYS A 240 25.80 11.29 13.38
N ARG A 241 26.65 10.45 13.98
CA ARG A 241 28.10 10.72 14.13
C ARG A 241 28.84 10.86 12.80
N ARG A 242 28.24 10.40 11.70
CA ARG A 242 28.80 10.48 10.35
C ARG A 242 28.56 11.82 9.66
N GLN A 243 27.83 12.75 10.29
CA GLN A 243 27.62 14.07 9.72
C GLN A 243 28.91 14.89 9.75
N PHE A 244 29.35 15.35 8.58
CA PHE A 244 30.43 16.31 8.45
C PHE A 244 29.97 17.72 8.87
N ARG A 245 30.94 18.59 9.18
CA ARG A 245 30.68 19.99 9.57
C ARG A 245 29.88 20.81 8.55
N ASN A 246 29.88 20.41 7.29
CA ASN A 246 29.12 21.06 6.23
C ASN A 246 27.67 20.54 6.12
N GLY A 247 27.24 19.65 7.00
CA GLY A 247 25.90 19.06 7.02
C GLY A 247 25.73 17.77 6.21
N THR A 248 26.71 17.39 5.38
CA THR A 248 26.65 16.15 4.58
C THR A 248 26.89 14.91 5.44
N VAL A 249 26.31 13.77 5.06
CA VAL A 249 26.68 12.44 5.56
C VAL A 249 27.15 11.62 4.37
N ASP A 250 28.44 11.27 4.32
CA ASP A 250 29.16 10.64 3.20
C ASP A 250 29.01 11.34 1.85
N ASN A 251 27.83 11.25 1.23
CA ASN A 251 27.51 11.88 -0.05
C ASN A 251 26.06 12.43 -0.04
N TYR A 252 25.68 13.05 -1.15
CA TYR A 252 24.38 13.70 -1.30
C TYR A 252 23.17 12.77 -1.11
N LYS A 253 23.22 11.53 -1.64
CA LYS A 253 22.11 10.56 -1.50
C LYS A 253 22.06 9.95 -0.11
N THR A 254 23.23 9.66 0.45
CA THR A 254 23.36 9.14 1.82
C THR A 254 22.86 10.16 2.83
N THR A 255 23.16 11.44 2.63
CA THR A 255 22.60 12.54 3.44
C THR A 255 21.07 12.46 3.45
N ALA A 256 20.41 12.33 2.29
CA ALA A 256 18.96 12.24 2.22
C ALA A 256 18.41 11.00 2.96
N LEU A 257 18.98 9.81 2.74
CA LEU A 257 18.54 8.57 3.39
C LEU A 257 18.74 8.59 4.91
N VAL A 258 19.89 9.10 5.39
CA VAL A 258 20.17 9.25 6.81
C VAL A 258 19.22 10.25 7.44
N THR A 259 18.98 11.40 6.81
CA THR A 259 18.00 12.37 7.32
C THR A 259 16.60 11.74 7.42
N GLN A 260 16.16 10.95 6.43
CA GLN A 260 14.90 10.21 6.52
C GLN A 260 14.87 9.23 7.72
N ALA A 261 15.93 8.44 7.92
CA ALA A 261 16.02 7.52 9.05
C ALA A 261 15.99 8.24 10.41
N LEU A 262 16.55 9.45 10.49
CA LEU A 262 16.55 10.22 11.74
C LEU A 262 15.19 10.83 12.10
N PHE A 263 14.18 10.76 11.23
CA PHE A 263 12.81 11.17 11.56
C PHE A 263 12.02 10.16 12.40
N ILE A 264 12.49 8.92 12.57
CA ILE A 264 11.75 7.82 13.22
C ILE A 264 11.26 8.18 14.64
N HIS A 265 12.10 8.81 15.46
CA HIS A 265 11.76 9.22 16.84
C HIS A 265 12.26 10.63 17.16
N ASP A 266 12.09 11.59 16.24
CA ASP A 266 12.70 12.92 16.37
C ASP A 266 14.21 12.85 16.68
N SER A 267 14.88 11.79 16.23
CA SER A 267 16.25 11.46 16.61
C SER A 267 17.25 12.50 16.11
N TYR A 268 16.86 13.27 15.09
CA TYR A 268 17.58 14.42 14.57
C TYR A 268 17.70 15.59 15.57
N LYS A 269 16.80 15.72 16.56
CA LYS A 269 16.72 16.92 17.43
C LYS A 269 17.99 17.16 18.27
N LYS A 270 18.85 16.16 18.42
CA LYS A 270 20.07 16.24 19.22
C LYS A 270 21.27 15.71 18.45
N ASP A 271 22.33 16.50 18.41
CA ASP A 271 23.65 16.15 17.85
C ASP A 271 23.64 15.88 16.33
N PHE A 272 22.60 16.32 15.62
CA PHE A 272 22.52 16.31 14.15
C PHE A 272 22.04 17.68 13.66
N ASP A 273 22.83 18.32 12.80
CA ASP A 273 22.49 19.60 12.20
C ASP A 273 21.55 19.38 11.00
N LEU A 274 20.24 19.28 11.30
CA LEU A 274 19.20 19.10 10.28
C LEU A 274 19.15 20.27 9.30
N GLU A 275 19.41 21.49 9.75
CA GLU A 275 19.33 22.68 8.91
C GLU A 275 20.43 22.65 7.84
N SER A 276 21.68 22.39 8.24
CA SER A 276 22.79 22.23 7.29
C SER A 276 22.57 21.06 6.34
N ALA A 277 22.04 19.93 6.82
CA ALA A 277 21.69 18.80 5.96
C ALA A 277 20.65 19.18 4.90
N ILE A 278 19.57 19.86 5.29
CA ILE A 278 18.53 20.32 4.35
C ILE A 278 19.09 21.35 3.36
N GLN A 279 19.95 22.27 3.80
CA GLN A 279 20.58 23.26 2.93
C GLN A 279 21.49 22.61 1.88
N VAL A 280 22.28 21.61 2.26
CA VAL A 280 23.06 20.78 1.32
C VAL A 280 22.14 20.12 0.30
N LEU A 281 21.05 19.50 0.75
CA LEU A 281 20.11 18.80 -0.12
C LEU A 281 19.46 19.77 -1.11
N ILE A 282 18.99 20.94 -0.67
CA ILE A 282 18.41 21.97 -1.53
C ILE A 282 19.46 22.51 -2.51
N GLY A 283 20.66 22.85 -2.03
CA GLY A 283 21.75 23.35 -2.86
C GLY A 283 22.14 22.40 -3.99
N GLY A 284 22.20 21.09 -3.70
CA GLY A 284 22.52 20.08 -4.72
C GLY A 284 21.44 19.88 -5.79
N LEU A 285 20.19 20.28 -5.53
CA LEU A 285 19.12 20.25 -6.55
C LEU A 285 19.40 21.24 -7.68
N ASN A 286 20.16 22.32 -7.44
CA ASN A 286 20.48 23.29 -8.49
C ASN A 286 21.55 22.76 -9.47
N GLY A 287 22.38 21.79 -9.06
CA GLY A 287 23.45 21.24 -9.89
C GLY A 287 23.05 20.02 -10.74
N SER A 288 22.19 19.12 -10.23
CA SER A 288 21.73 17.94 -10.99
C SER A 288 20.43 17.35 -10.43
N LYS A 289 19.31 17.64 -11.08
CA LYS A 289 17.99 17.06 -10.76
C LYS A 289 17.81 15.74 -11.50
N SER A 290 17.85 14.63 -10.76
CA SER A 290 17.49 13.30 -11.26
C SER A 290 16.25 12.77 -10.53
N ILE A 291 15.50 11.86 -11.15
CA ILE A 291 14.32 11.24 -10.51
C ILE A 291 14.74 10.54 -9.22
N LEU A 292 15.91 9.91 -9.19
CA LEU A 292 16.43 9.24 -8.01
C LEU A 292 16.74 10.23 -6.87
N ASN A 293 17.34 11.38 -7.18
CA ASN A 293 17.59 12.42 -6.18
C ASN A 293 16.27 12.98 -5.64
N ALA A 294 15.31 13.26 -6.53
CA ALA A 294 13.99 13.75 -6.15
C ALA A 294 13.24 12.74 -5.26
N TYR A 295 13.34 11.43 -5.57
CA TYR A 295 12.75 10.34 -4.79
C TYR A 295 13.25 10.32 -3.34
N TYR A 296 14.54 10.54 -3.11
CA TYR A 296 15.09 10.54 -1.75
C TYR A 296 14.94 11.88 -1.02
N ILE A 297 14.88 13.00 -1.74
CA ILE A 297 14.91 14.33 -1.10
C ILE A 297 13.53 14.88 -0.84
N LEU A 298 12.57 14.64 -1.74
CA LEU A 298 11.24 15.18 -1.60
C LEU A 298 10.57 14.75 -0.28
N PRO A 299 10.68 13.49 0.20
CA PRO A 299 10.22 13.12 1.53
C PRO A 299 10.89 13.94 2.64
N VAL A 300 12.21 14.20 2.55
CA VAL A 300 12.95 14.98 3.55
C VAL A 300 12.42 16.39 3.69
N LEU A 301 12.12 17.06 2.57
CA LEU A 301 11.56 18.41 2.59
C LEU A 301 10.16 18.47 3.24
N HIS A 302 9.46 17.33 3.28
CA HIS A 302 8.17 17.16 3.94
C HIS A 302 8.27 16.49 5.31
N GLN A 303 9.49 16.32 5.86
CA GLN A 303 9.75 15.61 7.12
C GLN A 303 9.13 14.20 7.15
N LYS A 304 9.09 13.56 5.97
CA LYS A 304 8.68 12.17 5.79
C LYS A 304 9.87 11.31 5.38
N SER A 305 9.67 10.01 5.44
CA SER A 305 10.63 8.96 5.12
C SER A 305 9.95 7.85 4.33
N LEU A 306 10.74 6.93 3.78
CA LEU A 306 10.21 5.70 3.18
C LEU A 306 9.47 4.81 4.20
N LEU A 307 9.69 4.98 5.50
CA LEU A 307 8.90 4.32 6.54
C LEU A 307 7.44 4.82 6.59
N ASN A 308 7.16 6.02 6.08
CA ASN A 308 5.80 6.59 6.08
C ASN A 308 4.92 6.09 4.91
N ILE A 309 5.42 5.16 4.08
CA ILE A 309 4.59 4.53 3.04
C ILE A 309 3.57 3.63 3.72
N SER A 310 2.29 3.95 3.55
CA SER A 310 1.16 3.15 4.03
C SER A 310 -0.05 3.36 3.13
N SER A 311 -1.10 2.56 3.33
CA SER A 311 -2.39 2.71 2.65
C SER A 311 -3.42 3.49 3.49
N SER A 312 -3.01 4.17 4.58
CA SER A 312 -3.96 4.82 5.50
C SER A 312 -4.69 6.01 4.90
N HIS A 313 -4.12 6.67 3.89
CA HIS A 313 -4.76 7.75 3.13
C HIS A 313 -5.75 7.23 2.09
N CYS A 314 -5.69 5.94 1.76
CA CYS A 314 -6.61 5.34 0.83
C CYS A 314 -7.97 5.24 1.50
N SER A 315 -8.96 5.90 0.91
CA SER A 315 -10.34 5.59 1.19
C SER A 315 -10.51 4.10 0.92
N ARG A 316 -10.65 3.29 1.98
CA ARG A 316 -11.35 2.01 1.82
C ARG A 316 -12.66 2.36 1.13
N PRO A 317 -13.09 1.65 0.08
CA PRO A 317 -14.45 1.84 -0.40
C PRO A 317 -15.32 1.68 0.84
N SER A 318 -15.85 2.81 1.30
CA SER A 318 -16.91 2.76 2.29
C SER A 318 -18.04 2.01 1.61
N VAL A 319 -18.90 1.43 2.42
CA VAL A 319 -20.18 0.81 2.03
C VAL A 319 -20.98 1.66 1.00
N ALA A 320 -20.60 2.91 0.75
CA ALA A 320 -21.03 3.74 -0.37
C ALA A 320 -20.77 3.15 -1.79
N GLU A 321 -19.78 2.27 -2.02
CA GLU A 321 -19.67 1.54 -3.30
C GLU A 321 -20.78 0.50 -3.45
N GLU A 322 -21.29 -0.10 -2.36
CA GLU A 322 -22.51 -0.92 -2.39
C GLU A 322 -23.75 -0.06 -2.69
N GLU A 323 -23.84 1.17 -2.15
CA GLU A 323 -24.94 2.10 -2.45
C GLU A 323 -24.87 2.72 -3.87
N ALA A 324 -23.68 2.94 -4.43
CA ALA A 324 -23.49 3.43 -5.79
C ALA A 324 -23.82 2.34 -6.83
N LEU A 325 -23.55 1.06 -6.50
CA LEU A 325 -23.91 -0.07 -7.35
C LEU A 325 -25.43 -0.30 -7.42
N GLU A 326 -26.17 0.01 -6.36
CA GLU A 326 -27.64 -0.07 -6.36
C GLU A 326 -28.33 1.01 -7.23
N LYS A 327 -27.66 2.14 -7.48
CA LYS A 327 -28.33 3.35 -8.03
C LYS A 327 -28.13 3.62 -9.53
N THR A 328 -27.48 2.73 -10.28
CA THR A 328 -27.09 3.09 -11.67
C THR A 328 -27.97 2.50 -12.77
N LEU A 329 -29.01 1.73 -12.45
CA LEU A 329 -29.97 1.28 -13.47
C LEU A 329 -31.40 1.59 -13.03
N ASP A 330 -32.04 2.50 -13.76
CA ASP A 330 -33.48 2.76 -13.67
C ASP A 330 -34.24 1.57 -14.28
N ILE A 331 -34.29 0.46 -13.53
CA ILE A 331 -34.85 -0.80 -14.00
C ILE A 331 -36.36 -0.78 -13.78
N ASN A 332 -37.12 -0.33 -14.78
CA ASN A 332 -38.55 -0.57 -14.83
C ASN A 332 -38.84 -2.06 -15.10
N GLY A 333 -39.63 -2.70 -14.22
CA GLY A 333 -40.09 -4.09 -14.37
C GLY A 333 -39.73 -5.01 -13.20
N GLU A 334 -40.05 -6.29 -13.32
CA GLU A 334 -39.69 -7.31 -12.33
C GLU A 334 -38.18 -7.59 -12.36
N THR A 335 -37.55 -7.67 -11.18
CA THR A 335 -36.10 -7.83 -11.03
C THR A 335 -35.70 -9.02 -10.18
N THR A 336 -34.49 -9.53 -10.40
CA THR A 336 -33.86 -10.59 -9.62
C THR A 336 -32.49 -10.16 -9.10
N ASN A 337 -32.10 -10.66 -7.93
CA ASN A 337 -30.80 -10.37 -7.34
C ASN A 337 -29.81 -11.48 -7.70
N VAL A 338 -28.61 -11.08 -8.13
CA VAL A 338 -27.51 -11.97 -8.45
C VAL A 338 -26.21 -11.46 -7.87
N LEU A 339 -25.31 -12.39 -7.58
CA LEU A 339 -23.92 -12.10 -7.24
C LEU A 339 -23.06 -12.37 -8.47
N TYR A 340 -22.19 -11.44 -8.82
CA TYR A 340 -21.17 -11.65 -9.84
C TYR A 340 -19.81 -11.57 -9.17
N SER A 341 -18.99 -12.60 -9.33
CA SER A 341 -17.67 -12.72 -8.72
C SER A 341 -16.62 -12.94 -9.81
N VAL A 342 -15.45 -12.31 -9.69
CA VAL A 342 -14.29 -12.62 -10.56
C VAL A 342 -13.21 -13.26 -9.71
N TRP A 343 -12.81 -14.48 -10.09
CA TRP A 343 -11.83 -15.30 -9.37
C TRP A 343 -10.60 -15.55 -10.23
N LEU A 344 -9.42 -15.65 -9.60
CA LEU A 344 -8.14 -15.82 -10.28
C LEU A 344 -7.28 -16.87 -9.55
N GLY A 345 -6.68 -17.79 -10.31
CA GLY A 345 -5.77 -18.83 -9.80
C GLY A 345 -6.46 -20.14 -9.45
N ASP A 346 -5.68 -21.15 -9.02
CA ASP A 346 -6.20 -22.52 -8.80
C ASP A 346 -6.90 -22.69 -7.43
N ASP A 347 -6.60 -21.83 -6.46
CA ASP A 347 -7.22 -21.80 -5.13
C ASP A 347 -8.22 -20.63 -4.99
N MET A 348 -9.27 -20.79 -4.16
CA MET A 348 -10.30 -19.77 -3.83
C MET A 348 -9.77 -18.57 -3.04
N ASN A 349 -8.76 -17.89 -3.54
CA ASN A 349 -8.04 -16.87 -2.76
C ASN A 349 -8.36 -15.43 -3.18
N LEU A 350 -9.26 -15.24 -4.14
CA LEU A 350 -9.67 -13.90 -4.55
C LEU A 350 -11.06 -13.86 -5.16
N ALA A 351 -11.94 -13.06 -4.57
CA ALA A 351 -13.24 -12.72 -5.13
C ALA A 351 -13.44 -11.21 -5.04
N ARG A 352 -13.51 -10.52 -6.18
CA ARG A 352 -14.25 -9.27 -6.23
C ARG A 352 -15.69 -9.64 -6.58
N THR A 353 -16.61 -9.30 -5.69
CA THR A 353 -18.02 -9.67 -5.83
C THR A 353 -18.87 -8.41 -5.92
N TRP A 354 -19.72 -8.37 -6.93
CA TRP A 354 -20.72 -7.33 -7.17
C TRP A 354 -22.10 -7.90 -6.89
N ARG A 355 -22.92 -7.13 -6.15
CA ARG A 355 -24.33 -7.41 -5.90
C ARG A 355 -25.17 -6.64 -6.91
N LEU A 356 -25.88 -7.36 -7.77
CA LEU A 356 -26.58 -6.75 -8.89
C LEU A 356 -28.06 -7.05 -8.83
N ARG A 357 -28.86 -6.05 -9.18
CA ARG A 357 -30.28 -6.19 -9.46
C ARG A 357 -30.47 -6.20 -10.97
N MET A 358 -30.92 -7.32 -11.52
CA MET A 358 -31.07 -7.55 -12.96
C MET A 358 -32.53 -7.74 -13.34
N ARG A 359 -32.92 -7.50 -14.58
CA ARG A 359 -34.28 -7.81 -15.05
C ARG A 359 -34.51 -9.33 -15.06
N VAL A 360 -35.75 -9.74 -14.78
CA VAL A 360 -36.13 -11.15 -15.02
C VAL A 360 -35.93 -11.48 -16.51
N ASN A 361 -35.38 -12.67 -16.80
CA ASN A 361 -34.92 -13.13 -18.11
C ASN A 361 -33.60 -12.53 -18.64
N SER A 362 -32.89 -11.71 -17.88
CA SER A 362 -31.49 -11.39 -18.21
C SER A 362 -30.63 -12.64 -18.27
N THR A 363 -29.51 -12.52 -18.96
CA THR A 363 -28.50 -13.56 -19.19
C THR A 363 -27.25 -13.29 -18.37
N ILE A 364 -26.33 -14.26 -18.31
CA ILE A 364 -25.00 -14.04 -17.72
C ILE A 364 -24.23 -12.97 -18.50
N TYR A 365 -24.39 -12.93 -19.83
CA TYR A 365 -23.78 -11.90 -20.67
C TYR A 365 -24.21 -10.49 -20.23
N ASP A 366 -25.51 -10.30 -19.98
CA ASP A 366 -26.04 -9.02 -19.51
C ASP A 366 -25.44 -8.58 -18.18
N VAL A 367 -25.15 -9.54 -17.29
CA VAL A 367 -24.49 -9.29 -16.00
C VAL A 367 -23.07 -8.79 -16.20
N ILE A 368 -22.28 -9.51 -17.01
CA ILE A 368 -20.88 -9.16 -17.28
C ILE A 368 -20.79 -7.77 -17.92
N GLU A 369 -21.63 -7.50 -18.91
CA GLU A 369 -21.71 -6.19 -19.58
C GLU A 369 -22.17 -5.08 -18.64
N THR A 370 -23.09 -5.37 -17.73
CA THR A 370 -23.55 -4.40 -16.73
C THR A 370 -22.40 -4.00 -15.82
N VAL A 371 -21.62 -4.97 -15.33
CA VAL A 371 -20.45 -4.69 -14.48
C VAL A 371 -19.39 -3.92 -15.26
N ALA A 372 -19.12 -4.28 -16.52
CA ALA A 372 -18.18 -3.56 -17.38
C ALA A 372 -18.59 -2.09 -17.64
N LYS A 373 -19.89 -1.78 -17.62
CA LYS A 373 -20.41 -0.41 -17.79
C LYS A 373 -20.30 0.42 -16.51
N ILE A 374 -20.59 -0.16 -15.35
CA ILE A 374 -20.60 0.55 -14.07
C ILE A 374 -19.21 0.65 -13.43
N ASP A 375 -18.33 -0.33 -13.70
CA ASP A 375 -16.96 -0.36 -13.22
C ASP A 375 -15.99 -0.18 -14.40
N ASN A 376 -15.44 1.02 -14.55
CA ASN A 376 -14.51 1.36 -15.63
C ASN A 376 -13.17 0.58 -15.57
N ARG A 377 -12.92 -0.13 -14.47
CA ARG A 377 -11.77 -1.04 -14.31
C ARG A 377 -12.05 -2.39 -14.93
N GLN A 378 -13.31 -2.77 -15.09
CA GLN A 378 -13.74 -4.04 -15.69
C GLN A 378 -13.86 -3.89 -17.21
N ARG A 379 -12.84 -4.34 -17.93
CA ARG A 379 -12.80 -4.43 -19.38
C ARG A 379 -12.87 -5.89 -19.78
N VAL A 380 -13.89 -6.25 -20.53
CA VAL A 380 -14.09 -7.63 -20.98
C VAL A 380 -13.97 -7.66 -22.50
N GLU A 381 -13.24 -8.65 -23.00
CA GLU A 381 -13.12 -8.94 -24.43
C GLU A 381 -13.66 -10.35 -24.68
N TYR A 382 -14.30 -10.51 -25.83
CA TYR A 382 -14.99 -11.75 -26.18
C TYR A 382 -14.45 -12.30 -27.49
N ASN A 383 -14.32 -13.62 -27.54
CA ASN A 383 -14.21 -14.38 -28.77
C ASN A 383 -15.60 -14.83 -29.22
N VAL A 384 -15.85 -14.81 -30.52
CA VAL A 384 -17.13 -15.23 -31.09
C VAL A 384 -16.99 -16.61 -31.71
N VAL A 385 -17.76 -17.57 -31.22
CA VAL A 385 -17.83 -18.95 -31.74
C VAL A 385 -19.28 -19.23 -32.12
N ASP A 386 -19.52 -19.64 -33.37
CA ASP A 386 -20.87 -19.87 -33.93
C ASP A 386 -21.85 -18.70 -33.71
N GLY A 387 -21.32 -17.47 -33.79
CA GLY A 387 -22.10 -16.24 -33.59
C GLY A 387 -22.40 -15.91 -32.12
N LYS A 388 -21.83 -16.67 -31.17
CA LYS A 388 -22.05 -16.50 -29.72
C LYS A 388 -20.78 -16.04 -29.00
N PRO A 389 -20.88 -15.11 -28.05
CA PRO A 389 -19.72 -14.57 -27.34
C PRO A 389 -19.24 -15.52 -26.24
N TYR A 390 -17.93 -15.64 -26.09
CA TYR A 390 -17.24 -16.32 -25.00
C TYR A 390 -16.19 -15.37 -24.44
N VAL A 391 -16.09 -15.25 -23.12
CA VAL A 391 -15.10 -14.37 -22.50
C VAL A 391 -13.71 -14.89 -22.84
N ALA A 392 -12.89 -14.04 -23.45
CA ALA A 392 -11.53 -14.37 -23.88
C ALA A 392 -10.47 -13.56 -23.13
N ALA A 393 -10.84 -12.37 -22.65
CA ALA A 393 -9.98 -11.60 -21.79
C ALA A 393 -10.78 -10.78 -20.78
N VAL A 394 -10.19 -10.60 -19.60
CA VAL A 394 -10.68 -9.63 -18.62
C VAL A 394 -9.50 -8.80 -18.14
N ASN A 395 -9.62 -7.49 -18.28
CA ASN A 395 -8.63 -6.49 -17.88
C ASN A 395 -7.23 -6.74 -18.48
N GLY A 396 -7.19 -7.22 -19.73
CA GLY A 396 -5.96 -7.54 -20.45
C GLY A 396 -5.32 -8.88 -20.06
N LYS A 397 -5.98 -9.69 -19.22
CA LYS A 397 -5.59 -11.07 -18.95
C LYS A 397 -6.34 -11.96 -19.93
N GLU A 398 -5.65 -12.34 -21.00
CA GLU A 398 -6.16 -13.14 -22.10
C GLU A 398 -6.09 -14.63 -21.77
N ASP A 399 -6.92 -15.44 -22.41
CA ASP A 399 -6.74 -16.88 -22.48
C ASP A 399 -5.34 -17.22 -23.01
N ASP A 400 -4.67 -18.17 -22.36
CA ASP A 400 -3.32 -18.61 -22.70
C ASP A 400 -3.31 -20.13 -22.93
N PRO A 401 -3.44 -20.56 -24.20
CA PRO A 401 -3.42 -21.97 -24.55
C PRO A 401 -2.09 -22.68 -24.25
N GLU A 402 -0.96 -21.97 -24.33
CA GLU A 402 0.36 -22.55 -24.07
C GLU A 402 0.54 -22.87 -22.58
N MET A 403 0.03 -21.98 -21.72
CA MET A 403 0.03 -22.16 -20.27
C MET A 403 -1.16 -22.99 -19.77
N GLY A 404 -2.09 -23.33 -20.66
CA GLY A 404 -3.30 -24.10 -20.35
C GLY A 404 -4.27 -23.37 -19.42
N THR A 405 -4.24 -22.03 -19.37
CA THR A 405 -5.07 -21.20 -18.49
C THR A 405 -6.10 -20.42 -19.29
N PHE A 406 -7.35 -20.46 -18.83
CA PHE A 406 -8.48 -19.88 -19.56
C PHE A 406 -9.49 -19.24 -18.59
N TRP A 407 -10.36 -18.40 -19.13
CA TRP A 407 -11.55 -17.90 -18.45
C TRP A 407 -12.70 -18.90 -18.53
N PHE A 408 -13.21 -19.26 -17.35
CA PHE A 408 -14.34 -20.16 -17.20
C PHE A 408 -15.48 -19.47 -16.45
N ILE A 409 -16.71 -19.87 -16.74
CA ILE A 409 -17.87 -19.42 -15.96
C ILE A 409 -18.31 -20.58 -15.07
N PHE A 410 -18.49 -20.28 -13.79
CA PHE A 410 -19.02 -21.18 -12.79
C PHE A 410 -20.32 -20.60 -12.22
N LEU A 411 -21.24 -21.48 -11.87
CA LEU A 411 -22.50 -21.12 -11.24
C LEU A 411 -22.60 -21.79 -9.88
N LYS A 412 -23.00 -21.00 -8.89
CA LYS A 412 -23.30 -21.45 -7.54
C LYS A 412 -24.65 -20.88 -7.11
N ASN A 413 -25.41 -21.64 -6.33
CA ASN A 413 -26.57 -21.07 -5.64
C ASN A 413 -26.07 -20.43 -4.35
N SER A 414 -26.33 -19.13 -4.17
CA SER A 414 -25.82 -18.38 -3.00
C SER A 414 -26.32 -18.93 -1.66
N ASN A 415 -27.40 -19.72 -1.66
CA ASN A 415 -27.97 -20.35 -0.47
C ASN A 415 -27.58 -21.83 -0.29
N SER A 416 -26.66 -22.36 -1.11
CA SER A 416 -26.20 -23.75 -1.04
C SER A 416 -24.70 -23.82 -0.77
N ASP A 417 -24.31 -24.79 0.05
CA ASP A 417 -22.91 -25.14 0.30
C ASP A 417 -22.31 -26.01 -0.83
N GLU A 418 -23.06 -26.28 -1.90
CA GLU A 418 -22.54 -26.98 -3.08
C GLU A 418 -21.38 -26.22 -3.74
N ASP A 419 -20.40 -26.97 -4.23
CA ASP A 419 -19.29 -26.44 -5.02
C ASP A 419 -19.79 -25.79 -6.32
N PRO A 420 -19.15 -24.70 -6.78
CA PRO A 420 -19.49 -24.06 -8.05
C PRO A 420 -19.38 -25.05 -9.22
N LYS A 421 -20.37 -25.03 -10.11
CA LYS A 421 -20.42 -25.89 -11.30
C LYS A 421 -19.97 -25.10 -12.53
N MET A 422 -18.96 -25.61 -13.25
CA MET A 422 -18.53 -25.04 -14.52
C MET A 422 -19.64 -25.19 -15.56
N ILE A 423 -19.78 -24.19 -16.42
CA ILE A 423 -20.64 -24.21 -17.60
C ILE A 423 -19.82 -23.94 -18.85
N GLU A 424 -20.14 -24.65 -19.93
CA GLU A 424 -19.48 -24.54 -21.24
C GLU A 424 -20.33 -23.78 -22.27
N GLU A 425 -21.59 -23.53 -21.93
CA GLU A 425 -22.53 -22.78 -22.76
C GLU A 425 -22.14 -21.30 -22.82
N SER A 426 -22.49 -20.63 -23.92
CA SER A 426 -22.22 -19.19 -24.05
C SER A 426 -22.99 -18.40 -22.97
N PRO A 427 -22.38 -17.38 -22.35
CA PRO A 427 -23.04 -16.51 -21.38
C PRO A 427 -24.36 -15.88 -21.88
N VAL A 428 -24.57 -15.78 -23.20
CA VAL A 428 -25.81 -15.25 -23.77
C VAL A 428 -26.98 -16.24 -23.74
N ASP A 429 -26.72 -17.54 -23.66
CA ASP A 429 -27.76 -18.58 -23.69
C ASP A 429 -28.33 -18.87 -22.29
N ILE A 430 -27.63 -18.45 -21.25
CA ILE A 430 -27.88 -18.88 -19.88
C ILE A 430 -28.64 -17.80 -19.13
N LYS A 431 -29.92 -18.09 -18.86
CA LYS A 431 -30.79 -17.21 -18.09
C LYS A 431 -30.46 -17.24 -16.60
N LEU A 432 -30.56 -16.06 -15.98
CA LEU A 432 -30.36 -15.89 -14.55
C LEU A 432 -31.43 -16.61 -13.73
N LYS A 433 -31.00 -17.24 -12.64
CA LYS A 433 -31.87 -17.75 -11.58
C LYS A 433 -31.81 -16.83 -10.35
N PRO A 434 -32.86 -16.75 -9.53
CA PRO A 434 -32.84 -15.95 -8.31
C PRO A 434 -31.74 -16.40 -7.33
N ASN A 435 -31.04 -15.44 -6.72
CA ASN A 435 -29.95 -15.67 -5.77
C ASN A 435 -28.84 -16.57 -6.32
N GLN A 436 -28.54 -16.41 -7.61
CA GLN A 436 -27.46 -17.11 -8.27
C GLN A 436 -26.17 -16.30 -8.14
N GLU A 437 -25.09 -17.00 -7.81
CA GLU A 437 -23.74 -16.50 -7.92
C GLU A 437 -23.12 -16.97 -9.23
N ILE A 438 -22.65 -16.01 -10.01
CA ILE A 438 -21.92 -16.19 -11.26
C ILE A 438 -20.47 -15.89 -10.94
N ILE A 439 -19.60 -16.85 -11.22
CA ILE A 439 -18.18 -16.74 -10.94
C ILE A 439 -17.44 -16.81 -12.28
N LEU A 440 -16.79 -15.73 -12.68
CA LEU A 440 -15.88 -15.71 -13.82
C LEU A 440 -14.47 -16.00 -13.31
N TRP A 441 -13.97 -17.20 -13.60
CA TRP A 441 -12.77 -17.76 -12.99
C TRP A 441 -11.65 -17.97 -14.01
N TYR A 442 -10.53 -17.27 -13.86
CA TYR A 442 -9.31 -17.54 -14.62
C TYR A 442 -8.46 -18.59 -13.91
N LYS A 443 -8.35 -19.79 -14.50
CA LYS A 443 -7.60 -20.90 -13.91
C LYS A 443 -7.07 -21.84 -14.98
N ARG A 444 -6.24 -22.80 -14.57
CA ARG A 444 -5.85 -23.89 -15.45
C ARG A 444 -7.05 -24.74 -15.85
N GLY A 445 -7.10 -25.13 -17.12
CA GLY A 445 -8.15 -25.98 -17.65
C GLY A 445 -8.15 -27.33 -16.94
N PRO A 446 -9.32 -27.95 -16.68
CA PRO A 446 -9.42 -29.21 -15.96
C PRO A 446 -8.64 -30.37 -16.59
N TRP A 447 -8.30 -30.28 -17.87
CA TRP A 447 -7.48 -31.24 -18.61
C TRP A 447 -5.96 -31.10 -18.38
N SER A 448 -5.50 -29.99 -17.79
CA SER A 448 -4.06 -29.70 -17.60
C SER A 448 -3.44 -30.35 -16.36
N GLY A 449 -4.22 -31.12 -15.59
CA GLY A 449 -3.79 -31.81 -14.35
C GLY A 449 -3.09 -33.17 -14.54
N GLN A 450 -2.62 -33.50 -15.74
CA GLN A 450 -1.82 -34.70 -15.99
C GLN A 450 -0.38 -34.34 -16.40
N VAL A 451 0.43 -33.89 -15.43
CA VAL A 451 1.90 -34.04 -15.46
C VAL A 451 2.40 -34.34 -14.06
#